data_AF-A0A1S3WWC9-F1
#
_entry.id   AF-A0A1S3WWC9-F1
#
_cell.length_a   1.000
_cell.length_b   1.000
_cell.length_c   1.000
_cell.angle_alpha   90.00
_cell.angle_beta   90.00
_cell.angle_gamma   90.00
#
_symmetry.space_group_name_H-M   'P 1'
#
loop_
_entity.id
_entity.type
_entity.pdbx_description
1 polymer ?
#
loop_
_entity_poly.entity_id
_entity_poly.type
_entity_poly.pdbx_seq_one_letter_code
_entity_poly.pdbx_strand_id
1 'polypeptide(L)'
;MAASKNIVTSFQRRGPRVGGADTGGSRLVSIAGTRPSVRNGQLLVSTGLPALDQLLGGGLAVGTVLLIEEDKYNTYSPMLFNYFLAEGIINGHTLLVASAKENPADILQLAPVVSWGVSYNQ
;
A
#
# COMPACT_ATOMS: atom_id res chain seq x y z
N MET A 1 4.57 44.55 29.96
CA MET A 1 3.38 43.79 29.53
C MET A 1 3.70 43.10 28.22
N ALA A 2 4.08 41.82 28.27
CA ALA A 2 4.31 41.00 27.07
C ALA A 2 3.71 39.63 27.34
N ALA A 3 2.57 39.33 26.68
CA ALA A 3 1.87 38.07 26.79
C ALA A 3 2.30 37.18 25.61
N SER A 4 3.16 36.19 25.89
CA SER A 4 3.52 35.13 24.95
C SER A 4 2.39 34.10 24.91
N LYS A 5 1.65 34.05 23.80
CA LYS A 5 0.65 32.99 23.55
C LYS A 5 1.38 31.77 23.00
N ASN A 6 1.77 30.85 23.89
CA ASN A 6 2.24 29.53 23.50
C ASN A 6 1.05 28.73 22.96
N ILE A 7 1.00 28.57 21.64
CA ILE A 7 0.12 27.62 20.96
C ILE A 7 0.71 26.23 21.18
N VAL A 8 0.12 25.48 22.11
CA VAL A 8 0.40 24.06 22.30
C VAL A 8 -0.56 23.28 21.40
N THR A 9 -0.10 22.83 20.23
CA THR A 9 -0.85 21.83 19.46
C THR A 9 -0.56 20.45 20.06
N SER A 10 -1.44 20.01 20.96
CA SER A 10 -1.36 18.70 21.60
C SER A 10 -1.84 17.60 20.65
N PHE A 11 -0.99 17.18 19.71
CA PHE A 11 -1.14 15.91 19.00
C PHE A 11 0.00 14.97 19.39
N GLN A 12 -0.01 14.50 20.64
CA GLN A 12 0.75 13.31 21.05
C GLN A 12 -0.14 12.08 20.92
N ARG A 13 -0.05 11.38 19.79
CA ARG A 13 -0.62 10.03 19.67
C ARG A 13 0.30 9.06 20.42
N ARG A 14 -0.01 8.82 21.70
CA ARG A 14 0.61 7.76 22.49
C ARG A 14 0.37 6.42 21.79
N GLY A 15 1.47 5.76 21.38
CA GLY A 15 1.45 4.37 20.93
C GLY A 15 1.08 3.42 22.07
N PRO A 16 0.74 2.15 21.77
CA PRO A 16 0.09 1.25 22.70
C PRO A 16 1.05 0.88 23.83
N ARG A 17 0.70 1.26 25.07
CA ARG A 17 1.26 0.64 26.27
C ARG A 17 0.61 -0.73 26.40
N VAL A 18 1.44 -1.77 26.39
CA VAL A 18 1.01 -3.14 26.72
C VAL A 18 0.74 -3.17 28.22
N GLY A 19 -0.53 -3.22 28.61
CA GLY A 19 -0.92 -3.38 30.00
C GLY A 19 -2.35 -2.93 30.29
N GLY A 20 -3.26 -3.92 30.38
CA GLY A 20 -4.49 -3.84 31.17
C GLY A 20 -5.75 -3.25 30.52
N ALA A 21 -6.84 -3.99 30.68
CA ALA A 21 -8.25 -3.56 30.71
C ALA A 21 -8.94 -3.14 29.38
N ASP A 22 -9.57 -4.13 28.75
CA ASP A 22 -10.99 -4.16 28.37
C ASP A 22 -11.65 -2.80 28.03
N THR A 23 -11.65 -2.46 26.75
CA THR A 23 -12.64 -1.53 26.18
C THR A 23 -12.88 -1.94 24.74
N GLY A 24 -14.12 -2.38 24.47
CA GLY A 24 -14.58 -2.92 23.20
C GLY A 24 -14.70 -1.89 22.08
N GLY A 25 -13.57 -1.28 21.70
CA GLY A 25 -13.41 -0.73 20.36
C GLY A 25 -12.93 -1.86 19.47
N SER A 26 -13.66 -2.18 18.40
CA SER A 26 -13.24 -3.17 17.39
C SER A 26 -11.84 -2.80 16.89
N ARG A 27 -10.80 -3.41 17.45
CA ARG A 27 -9.44 -3.25 16.93
C ARG A 27 -9.48 -3.81 15.53
N LEU A 28 -9.42 -2.93 14.53
CA LEU A 28 -9.28 -3.33 13.14
C LEU A 28 -8.11 -4.31 13.08
N VAL A 29 -8.34 -5.46 12.44
CA VAL A 29 -7.31 -6.49 12.26
C VAL A 29 -6.10 -5.82 11.62
N SER A 30 -4.97 -5.82 12.33
CA SER A 30 -3.74 -5.20 11.83
C SER A 30 -3.07 -6.15 10.85
N ILE A 31 -3.43 -6.03 9.57
CA ILE A 31 -2.78 -6.77 8.48
C ILE A 31 -1.51 -6.00 8.10
N ALA A 32 -0.38 -6.69 7.97
CA ALA A 32 0.87 -6.08 7.51
C ALA A 32 0.66 -5.36 6.17
N GLY A 33 1.30 -4.22 5.93
CA GLY A 33 1.12 -3.45 4.69
C GLY A 33 -0.23 -2.76 4.52
N THR A 34 -1.15 -2.86 5.48
CA THR A 34 -2.44 -2.14 5.44
C THR A 34 -2.44 -0.92 6.34
N ARG A 35 -3.20 0.10 5.95
CA ARG A 35 -3.40 1.33 6.73
C ARG A 35 -4.90 1.58 6.91
N PRO A 36 -5.38 1.90 8.13
CA PRO A 36 -6.78 2.23 8.33
C PRO A 36 -7.11 3.57 7.68
N SER A 37 -8.14 3.60 6.82
CA SER A 37 -8.69 4.82 6.25
C SER A 37 -9.31 5.68 7.34
N VAL A 38 -8.89 6.95 7.40
CA VAL A 38 -9.47 7.95 8.32
C VAL A 38 -10.92 8.31 7.98
N ARG A 39 -11.37 8.03 6.74
CA ARG A 39 -12.71 8.40 6.27
C ARG A 39 -13.75 7.33 6.60
N ASN A 40 -13.42 6.06 6.35
CA ASN A 40 -14.40 4.97 6.37
C ASN A 40 -14.05 3.84 7.34
N GLY A 41 -12.90 3.90 8.03
CA GLY A 41 -12.42 2.81 8.90
C GLY A 41 -12.05 1.52 8.17
N GLN A 42 -12.08 1.51 6.84
CA GLN A 42 -11.66 0.37 6.01
C GLN A 42 -10.14 0.29 5.93
N LEU A 43 -9.61 -0.93 5.77
CA LEU A 43 -8.18 -1.14 5.50
C LEU A 43 -7.86 -0.79 4.05
N LEU A 44 -6.82 -0.01 3.86
CA LEU A 44 -6.26 0.36 2.55
C LEU A 44 -4.91 -0.32 2.37
N VAL A 45 -4.62 -0.76 1.15
CA VAL A 45 -3.33 -1.31 0.68
C VAL A 45 -2.76 -0.32 -0.33
N SER A 46 -1.45 -0.06 -0.30
CA SER A 46 -0.81 0.77 -1.32
C SER A 46 -0.76 0.03 -2.66
N THR A 47 -0.88 0.76 -3.77
CA THR A 47 -0.65 0.19 -5.10
C THR A 47 0.83 0.20 -5.51
N GLY A 48 1.74 0.62 -4.63
CA GLY A 48 3.16 0.82 -4.95
C GLY A 48 3.46 2.08 -5.77
N LEU A 49 2.42 2.86 -6.11
CA LEU A 49 2.54 4.11 -6.88
C LEU A 49 1.85 5.25 -6.13
N PRO A 50 2.60 6.17 -5.48
CA PRO A 50 2.00 7.21 -4.62
C PRO A 50 0.97 8.11 -5.30
N ALA A 51 1.16 8.39 -6.59
CA ALA A 51 0.21 9.19 -7.37
C ALA A 51 -1.15 8.49 -7.54
N LEU A 52 -1.15 7.17 -7.72
CA LEU A 52 -2.37 6.36 -7.85
C LEU A 52 -3.03 6.20 -6.49
N ASP A 53 -2.25 5.95 -5.43
CA ASP A 53 -2.78 5.91 -4.07
C ASP A 53 -3.51 7.21 -3.71
N GLN A 54 -2.92 8.37 -4.05
CA GLN A 54 -3.55 9.66 -3.81
C GLN A 54 -4.85 9.82 -4.62
N LEU A 55 -4.86 9.40 -5.88
CA LEU A 55 -6.05 9.43 -6.73
C LEU A 55 -7.18 8.54 -6.18
N LEU A 56 -6.84 7.39 -5.61
CA LEU A 56 -7.79 6.45 -4.98
C LEU A 56 -8.21 6.87 -3.56
N GLY A 57 -7.67 7.96 -3.01
CA GLY A 57 -8.01 8.46 -1.68
C GLY A 57 -7.17 7.90 -0.53
N GLY A 58 -5.95 7.44 -0.83
CA GLY A 58 -4.95 6.95 0.12
C GLY A 58 -4.53 5.49 -0.09
N GLY A 59 -5.00 4.84 -1.15
CA GLY A 59 -4.70 3.45 -1.51
C GLY A 59 -5.95 2.68 -1.93
N LEU A 60 -5.76 1.40 -2.25
CA LEU A 60 -6.81 0.47 -2.64
C LEU A 60 -7.48 -0.15 -1.41
N ALA A 61 -8.80 -0.06 -1.30
CA ALA A 61 -9.52 -0.66 -0.18
C ALA A 61 -9.52 -2.20 -0.26
N VAL A 62 -9.25 -2.86 0.87
CA VAL A 62 -9.26 -4.33 0.96
C VAL A 62 -10.65 -4.87 0.60
N GLY A 63 -10.68 -5.87 -0.29
CA GLY A 63 -11.93 -6.47 -0.79
C GLY A 63 -12.53 -5.76 -2.00
N THR A 64 -11.81 -4.82 -2.61
CA THR A 64 -12.19 -4.18 -3.88
C THR A 64 -11.36 -4.71 -5.05
N VAL A 65 -11.81 -4.42 -6.27
CA VAL A 65 -11.13 -4.82 -7.51
C VAL A 65 -10.70 -3.56 -8.26
N LEU A 66 -9.42 -3.51 -8.65
CA LEU A 66 -8.87 -2.47 -9.52
C LEU A 66 -8.77 -3.04 -10.94
N LEU A 67 -9.47 -2.42 -11.88
CA LEU A 67 -9.37 -2.72 -13.30
C LEU A 67 -8.55 -1.62 -14.00
N ILE A 68 -7.54 -2.02 -14.76
CA ILE A 68 -6.73 -1.12 -15.58
C ILE A 68 -7.07 -1.41 -17.04
N GLU A 69 -7.59 -0.41 -17.74
CA GLU A 69 -7.84 -0.49 -19.17
C GLU A 69 -6.53 -0.24 -19.93
N GLU A 70 -6.17 -1.13 -20.86
CA GLU A 70 -4.99 -0.97 -21.71
C GLU A 70 -5.29 -0.01 -22.87
N ASP A 71 -4.46 1.03 -23.02
CA ASP A 71 -4.45 1.86 -24.22
C ASP A 71 -3.76 1.12 -25.38
N LYS A 72 -3.92 1.61 -26.62
CA LYS A 72 -3.42 0.98 -27.86
C LYS A 72 -1.94 0.59 -27.84
N TYR A 73 -1.13 1.29 -27.04
CA TYR A 73 0.32 1.05 -26.92
C TYR A 73 0.72 0.20 -25.71
N ASN A 74 -0.20 -0.11 -24.80
CA ASN A 74 -0.01 -0.91 -23.59
C ASN A 74 1.26 -0.59 -22.76
N THR A 75 1.71 0.66 -22.76
CA THR A 75 3.00 1.02 -22.14
C THR A 75 2.93 1.10 -20.61
N TYR A 76 1.80 1.56 -20.07
CA TYR A 76 1.66 1.89 -18.65
C TYR A 76 0.99 0.81 -17.82
N SER A 77 0.05 0.04 -18.39
CA SER A 77 -0.69 -0.99 -17.65
C SER A 77 0.22 -2.07 -17.05
N PRO A 78 1.24 -2.60 -17.78
CA PRO A 78 2.17 -3.56 -17.20
C PRO A 78 3.02 -2.96 -16.09
N MET A 79 3.39 -1.67 -16.18
CA MET A 79 4.14 -0.99 -15.12
C MET A 79 3.30 -0.86 -13.85
N LEU A 80 2.05 -0.38 -13.96
CA LEU A 80 1.14 -0.26 -12.82
C LEU A 80 0.88 -1.61 -12.15
N PHE A 81 0.71 -2.67 -12.95
CA PHE A 81 0.57 -4.03 -12.46
C PHE A 81 1.81 -4.50 -11.70
N ASN A 82 3.01 -4.26 -12.23
CA ASN A 82 4.27 -4.62 -11.58
C ASN A 82 4.49 -3.86 -10.26
N TYR A 83 4.11 -2.59 -10.16
CA TYR A 83 4.17 -1.84 -8.90
C TYR A 83 3.26 -2.46 -7.83
N PHE A 84 2.06 -2.88 -8.21
CA PHE A 84 1.14 -3.56 -7.30
C PHE A 84 1.71 -4.90 -6.80
N LEU A 85 2.32 -5.68 -7.71
CA LEU A 85 3.01 -6.92 -7.32
C LEU A 85 4.19 -6.66 -6.40
N ALA A 86 5.04 -5.68 -6.72
CA ALA A 86 6.19 -5.33 -5.90
C ALA A 86 5.79 -4.90 -4.48
N GLU A 87 4.77 -4.05 -4.36
CA GLU A 87 4.25 -3.63 -3.05
C GLU A 87 3.70 -4.82 -2.26
N GLY A 88 3.03 -5.76 -2.92
CA GLY A 88 2.57 -7.00 -2.30
C GLY A 88 3.72 -7.88 -1.80
N ILE A 89 4.80 -8.02 -2.57
CA ILE A 89 6.01 -8.78 -2.19
C ILE A 89 6.67 -8.14 -0.97
N ILE A 90 6.87 -6.83 -0.98
CA ILE A 90 7.53 -6.08 0.11
C ILE A 90 6.73 -6.21 1.41
N ASN A 91 5.39 -6.16 1.33
CA ASN A 91 4.52 -6.30 2.50
C ASN A 91 4.27 -7.76 2.93
N GLY A 92 4.80 -8.74 2.20
CA GLY A 92 4.60 -10.17 2.49
C GLY A 92 3.17 -10.65 2.23
N HIS A 93 2.45 -10.02 1.30
CA HIS A 93 1.11 -10.46 0.89
C HIS A 93 1.21 -11.68 -0.01
N THR A 94 0.23 -12.59 0.10
CA THR A 94 0.10 -13.70 -0.85
C THR A 94 -0.43 -13.16 -2.18
N LEU A 95 0.35 -13.32 -3.24
CA LEU A 95 0.00 -12.85 -4.58
C LEU A 95 -0.35 -14.03 -5.48
N LEU A 96 -1.40 -13.86 -6.28
CA LEU A 96 -1.80 -14.78 -7.33
C LEU A 96 -1.72 -14.05 -8.66
N VAL A 97 -0.86 -14.55 -9.56
CA VAL A 97 -0.75 -14.03 -10.93
C VAL A 97 -1.36 -15.06 -11.88
N ALA A 98 -2.39 -14.62 -12.60
CA ALA A 98 -3.03 -15.40 -13.65
C ALA A 98 -3.13 -14.52 -14.90
N SER A 99 -2.81 -15.09 -16.05
CA SER A 99 -2.92 -14.42 -17.35
C SER A 99 -3.60 -15.36 -18.33
N ALA A 100 -4.49 -14.81 -19.15
CA ALA A 100 -5.16 -15.55 -20.22
C ALA A 100 -4.38 -15.49 -21.54
N LYS A 101 -3.40 -14.58 -21.65
CA LYS A 101 -2.69 -14.27 -22.90
C LYS A 101 -1.23 -14.75 -22.86
N GLU A 102 -0.56 -14.55 -21.74
CA GLU A 102 0.88 -14.76 -21.57
C GLU A 102 1.13 -15.81 -20.49
N ASN A 103 2.30 -16.44 -20.50
CA ASN A 103 2.67 -17.36 -19.44
C ASN A 103 2.90 -16.57 -18.13
N PRO A 104 2.26 -16.93 -17.00
CA PRO A 104 2.47 -16.23 -15.74
C PRO A 104 3.95 -16.21 -15.29
N ALA A 105 4.75 -17.20 -15.70
CA ALA A 105 6.18 -17.21 -15.42
C ALA A 105 6.95 -16.07 -16.10
N ASP A 106 6.50 -15.60 -17.26
CA ASP A 106 7.16 -14.53 -18.01
C ASP A 106 6.83 -13.16 -17.40
N ILE A 107 5.62 -13.01 -16.86
CA ILE A 107 5.18 -11.82 -16.13
C ILE A 107 5.97 -11.69 -14.82
N LEU A 108 6.16 -12.80 -14.10
CA LEU A 108 6.96 -12.84 -12.87
C LEU A 108 8.46 -12.61 -13.11
N GLN A 109 8.96 -12.85 -14.33
CA GLN A 109 10.34 -12.52 -14.72
C GLN A 109 10.56 -11.03 -14.99
N LEU A 110 9.49 -10.23 -15.15
CA LEU A 110 9.56 -8.78 -15.30
C LEU A 110 9.51 -8.05 -13.95
N ALA A 111 8.85 -8.64 -12.95
CA ALA A 111 8.83 -8.18 -11.56
C ALA A 111 10.21 -8.01 -10.85
N PRO A 112 11.30 -8.76 -11.16
CA PRO A 112 12.59 -8.61 -10.51
C PRO A 112 13.22 -7.23 -10.74
N VAL A 113 12.79 -6.47 -11.75
CA VAL A 113 13.32 -5.13 -12.03
C VAL A 113 13.18 -4.19 -10.81
N VAL A 114 12.16 -4.38 -9.97
CA VAL A 114 11.98 -3.57 -8.75
C VAL A 114 12.78 -4.14 -7.56
N SER A 115 13.26 -5.39 -7.63
CA SER A 115 14.10 -6.00 -6.59
C SER A 115 15.61 -5.91 -6.87
N TRP A 116 16.05 -5.54 -8.07
CA TRP A 116 17.48 -5.36 -8.39
C TRP A 116 18.00 -3.99 -7.98
N GLY A 117 17.94 -3.71 -6.68
CA GLY A 117 19.01 -2.99 -6.00
C GLY A 117 20.07 -3.99 -5.53
N VAL A 118 20.72 -4.73 -6.44
CA VAL A 118 21.87 -5.58 -6.10
C VAL A 118 22.96 -5.42 -7.16
N SER A 119 24.07 -4.84 -6.68
CA SER A 119 25.45 -4.93 -7.13
C SER A 119 25.72 -5.12 -8.63
N TYR A 120 26.05 -4.01 -9.29
CA TYR A 120 26.97 -4.05 -10.42
C TYR A 120 28.36 -4.42 -9.89
N ASN A 121 28.80 -5.64 -10.14
CA ASN A 121 30.20 -6.03 -9.99
C ASN A 121 30.86 -5.97 -11.37
N GLN A 122 31.54 -4.85 -11.64
CA GLN A 122 32.79 -4.76 -12.39
C GLN A 122 33.63 -3.67 -11.70
#